data_AF-A0A498CS98-F1
#
_entry.id   AF-A0A498CS98-F1
#
_cell.length_a   1.000
_cell.length_b   1.000
_cell.length_c   1.000
_cell.angle_alpha   90.00
_cell.angle_beta   90.00
_cell.angle_gamma   90.00
#
_symmetry.space_group_name_H-M   'P 1'
#
loop_
_entity.id
_entity.type
_entity.pdbx_description
1 polymer ?
#
loop_
_entity_poly.entity_id
_entity_poly.type
_entity_poly.pdbx_seq_one_letter_code
_entity_poly.pdbx_strand_id
1 'polypeptide(L)'
;MKSMFLAVVLLLSAGHVHAADAPSLPAAWTQIGITVGMPYAQAKALLIKAGWLASAPDNEGTPVFAAHPEVDCGQGWDAICSAGFHRRNEAYGLVLTPTDDDKLLVQGVF
;
A
#
# COMPACT_ATOMS: atom_id res chain seq x y z
N MET A 1 5.12 61.34 -25.28
CA MET A 1 5.57 60.16 -26.06
C MET A 1 4.78 58.96 -25.56
N LYS A 2 4.07 58.28 -26.48
CA LYS A 2 3.20 57.12 -26.21
C LYS A 2 4.05 55.92 -25.80
N SER A 3 3.69 55.24 -24.71
CA SER A 3 4.22 53.91 -24.38
C SER A 3 3.01 52.99 -24.18
N MET A 4 2.56 52.37 -25.27
CA MET A 4 2.80 50.97 -25.63
C MET A 4 2.18 49.97 -24.64
N PHE A 5 0.97 49.55 -25.01
CA PHE A 5 0.30 48.34 -24.55
C PHE A 5 1.13 47.10 -24.93
N LEU A 6 1.36 46.19 -23.99
CA LEU A 6 1.67 44.79 -24.30
C LEU A 6 1.06 43.92 -23.18
N ALA A 7 -0.17 43.44 -23.39
CA ALA A 7 -0.80 42.44 -22.53
C ALA A 7 -0.43 41.05 -23.05
N VAL A 8 0.55 40.41 -22.42
CA VAL A 8 0.87 39.01 -22.64
C VAL A 8 -0.08 38.17 -21.78
N VAL A 9 -1.11 37.60 -22.40
CA VAL A 9 -2.00 36.64 -21.75
C VAL A 9 -1.31 35.28 -21.79
N LEU A 10 -0.64 34.91 -20.69
CA LEU A 10 -0.16 33.56 -20.45
C LEU A 10 -1.37 32.67 -20.16
N LEU A 11 -1.80 31.91 -21.17
CA LEU A 11 -2.69 30.76 -21.01
C LEU A 11 -1.90 29.66 -20.29
N LEU A 12 -1.96 29.64 -18.94
CA LEU A 12 -1.54 28.48 -18.17
C LEU A 12 -2.52 27.34 -18.46
N SER A 13 -2.09 26.42 -19.31
CA SER A 13 -2.71 25.10 -19.45
C SER A 13 -2.64 24.43 -18.09
N ALA A 14 -3.77 24.39 -17.37
CA ALA A 14 -3.93 23.55 -16.19
C ALA A 14 -3.87 22.10 -16.66
N GLY A 15 -2.66 21.55 -16.74
CA GLY A 15 -2.46 20.12 -16.84
C GLY A 15 -3.07 19.51 -15.59
N HIS A 16 -4.23 18.89 -15.73
CA HIS A 16 -4.79 18.02 -14.71
C HIS A 16 -3.81 16.87 -14.55
N VAL A 17 -2.88 17.00 -13.60
CA VAL A 17 -2.11 15.86 -13.10
C VAL A 17 -3.15 14.95 -12.47
N HIS A 18 -3.57 13.91 -13.18
CA HIS A 18 -4.32 12.81 -12.58
C HIS A 18 -3.40 12.24 -11.51
N ALA A 19 -3.69 12.53 -10.23
CA ALA A 19 -3.18 11.70 -9.16
C ALA A 19 -3.66 10.28 -9.51
N ALA A 20 -2.72 9.36 -9.72
CA ALA A 20 -3.08 7.96 -9.86
C ALA A 20 -3.84 7.57 -8.58
N ASP A 21 -5.08 7.10 -8.73
CA ASP A 21 -5.86 6.63 -7.59
C ASP A 21 -5.02 5.55 -6.88
N ALA A 22 -4.68 5.79 -5.62
CA ALA A 22 -4.03 4.77 -4.81
C ALA A 22 -4.93 3.53 -4.80
N PRO A 23 -4.40 2.31 -4.98
CA PRO A 23 -5.20 1.10 -4.97
C PRO A 23 -6.05 1.03 -3.69
N SER A 24 -7.37 1.09 -3.84
CA SER A 24 -8.29 0.96 -2.72
C SER A 24 -8.30 -0.48 -2.22
N LEU A 25 -8.33 -0.69 -0.90
CA LEU A 25 -8.43 -2.03 -0.32
C LEU A 25 -9.67 -2.77 -0.87
N PRO A 26 -9.60 -4.10 -1.08
CA PRO A 26 -10.72 -4.85 -1.61
C PRO A 26 -11.95 -4.76 -0.70
N ALA A 27 -13.16 -4.77 -1.28
CA ALA A 27 -14.40 -4.72 -0.50
C ALA A 27 -14.47 -5.82 0.57
N ALA A 28 -13.97 -7.02 0.24
CA ALA A 28 -13.91 -8.14 1.19
C ALA A 28 -13.07 -7.84 2.44
N TRP A 29 -12.12 -6.91 2.37
CA TRP A 29 -11.23 -6.51 3.47
C TRP A 29 -11.78 -5.31 4.23
N THR A 30 -12.34 -4.32 3.53
CA THR A 30 -12.98 -3.17 4.19
C THR A 30 -14.24 -3.57 4.95
N GLN A 31 -15.02 -4.54 4.44
CA GLN A 31 -16.20 -5.10 5.12
C GLN A 31 -15.88 -5.80 6.44
N ILE A 32 -14.67 -6.35 6.58
CA ILE A 32 -14.20 -6.95 7.84
C ILE A 32 -13.43 -5.95 8.71
N GLY A 33 -13.39 -4.68 8.31
CA GLY A 33 -12.87 -3.56 9.09
C GLY A 33 -11.41 -3.20 8.85
N ILE A 34 -10.76 -3.73 7.82
CA ILE A 34 -9.37 -3.36 7.50
C ILE A 34 -9.33 -1.96 6.90
N THR A 35 -8.41 -1.13 7.39
CA THR A 35 -8.21 0.25 6.95
C THR A 35 -6.72 0.53 6.73
N VAL A 36 -6.41 1.49 5.86
CA VAL A 36 -5.08 2.09 5.78
C VAL A 36 -4.68 2.69 7.14
N GLY A 37 -3.42 2.54 7.52
CA GLY A 37 -2.87 2.93 8.81
C GLY A 37 -3.11 1.93 9.96
N MET A 38 -3.87 0.85 9.73
CA MET A 38 -4.07 -0.19 10.75
C MET A 38 -2.76 -0.94 11.04
N PRO A 39 -2.43 -1.26 12.31
CA PRO A 39 -1.33 -2.16 12.63
C PRO A 39 -1.50 -3.52 11.94
N TYR A 40 -0.45 -4.00 11.29
CA TYR A 40 -0.51 -5.25 10.50
C TYR A 40 -0.95 -6.45 11.33
N ALA A 41 -0.46 -6.60 12.57
CA ALA A 41 -0.89 -7.68 13.45
C ALA A 41 -2.41 -7.72 13.66
N GLN A 42 -3.05 -6.54 13.75
CA GLN A 42 -4.50 -6.42 13.84
C GLN A 42 -5.18 -6.79 12.52
N ALA A 43 -4.67 -6.29 11.38
CA ALA A 43 -5.19 -6.63 10.06
C ALA A 43 -5.10 -8.15 9.78
N LYS A 44 -3.95 -8.76 10.07
CA LYS A 44 -3.72 -10.21 9.96
C LYS A 44 -4.72 -11.01 10.78
N ALA A 45 -4.99 -10.60 12.02
CA ALA A 45 -5.97 -11.29 12.87
C ALA A 45 -7.39 -11.23 12.27
N LEU A 46 -7.79 -10.09 11.69
CA LEU A 46 -9.08 -9.95 10.99
C LEU A 46 -9.14 -10.82 9.73
N LEU A 47 -8.08 -10.83 8.93
CA LEU A 47 -7.95 -11.67 7.73
C LEU A 47 -8.09 -13.16 8.08
N ILE A 48 -7.35 -13.65 9.06
CA ILE A 48 -7.41 -15.04 9.52
C ILE A 48 -8.81 -15.40 10.01
N LYS A 49 -9.42 -14.53 10.83
CA LYS A 49 -10.80 -14.73 11.31
C LYS A 49 -11.82 -14.80 10.16
N ALA A 50 -11.57 -14.09 9.07
CA ALA A 50 -12.40 -14.09 7.85
C ALA A 50 -12.03 -15.19 6.85
N GLY A 51 -11.15 -16.13 7.24
CA GLY A 51 -10.78 -17.31 6.46
C GLY A 51 -9.70 -17.06 5.41
N TRP A 52 -9.00 -15.93 5.46
CA TRP A 52 -7.81 -15.69 4.65
C TRP A 52 -6.58 -16.34 5.28
N LEU A 53 -5.71 -16.89 4.44
CA LEU A 53 -4.46 -17.49 4.87
C LEU A 53 -3.30 -16.67 4.30
N ALA A 54 -2.30 -16.39 5.13
CA ALA A 54 -1.06 -15.78 4.66
C ALA A 54 -0.31 -16.78 3.78
N SER A 55 0.20 -16.31 2.65
CA SER A 55 1.13 -17.06 1.82
C SER A 55 2.52 -17.09 2.47
N ALA A 56 3.31 -18.12 2.18
CA ALA A 56 4.74 -18.06 2.46
C ALA A 56 5.36 -16.89 1.68
N PRO A 57 6.41 -16.24 2.21
CA PRO A 57 7.10 -15.21 1.45
C PRO A 57 7.80 -15.85 0.24
N ASP A 58 7.94 -15.09 -0.84
CA ASP A 58 8.51 -15.59 -2.10
C ASP A 58 10.06 -15.64 -2.08
N ASN A 59 10.68 -15.16 -1.00
CA ASN A 59 12.12 -15.09 -0.83
C ASN A 59 12.68 -16.24 0.04
N GLU A 60 13.80 -16.81 -0.40
CA GLU A 60 14.59 -17.74 0.40
C GLU A 60 15.51 -16.92 1.32
N GLY A 61 15.22 -16.85 2.63
CA GLY A 61 16.03 -16.06 3.55
C GLY A 61 15.52 -16.00 4.99
N THR A 62 16.28 -15.34 5.86
CA THR A 62 15.83 -15.01 7.22
C THR A 62 14.73 -13.95 7.14
N PRO A 63 13.57 -14.16 7.79
CA PRO A 63 12.52 -13.16 7.76
C PRO A 63 12.97 -11.83 8.33
N VAL A 64 12.61 -10.74 7.63
CA VAL A 64 12.90 -9.36 8.08
C VAL A 64 12.20 -9.08 9.41
N PHE A 65 10.97 -9.59 9.58
CA PHE A 65 10.17 -9.45 10.78
C PHE A 65 9.92 -10.81 11.42
N ALA A 66 10.58 -11.10 12.54
CA ALA A 66 10.43 -12.39 13.23
C ALA A 66 8.99 -12.69 13.66
N ALA A 67 8.21 -11.67 14.04
CA ALA A 67 6.80 -11.81 14.41
C ALA A 67 5.86 -11.99 13.20
N HIS A 68 6.35 -11.66 12.01
CA HIS A 68 5.59 -11.61 10.76
C HIS A 68 6.40 -12.24 9.62
N PRO A 69 6.70 -13.54 9.70
CA PRO A 69 7.62 -14.18 8.76
C PRO A 69 7.07 -14.27 7.34
N GLU A 70 5.77 -14.08 7.14
CA GLU A 70 5.12 -13.96 5.83
C GLU A 70 5.38 -12.62 5.10
N VAL A 71 5.96 -11.63 5.77
CA VAL A 71 6.21 -10.30 5.19
C VAL A 71 7.52 -10.32 4.43
N ASP A 72 7.44 -10.10 3.13
CA ASP A 72 8.59 -9.90 2.25
C ASP A 72 8.76 -8.40 1.95
N CYS A 73 9.99 -7.93 2.04
CA CYS A 73 10.35 -6.56 1.71
C CYS A 73 11.36 -6.55 0.59
N GLY A 74 11.07 -5.73 -0.43
CA GLY A 74 12.05 -5.44 -1.48
C GLY A 74 13.35 -4.88 -0.89
N GLN A 75 14.33 -4.68 -1.77
CA GLN A 75 15.62 -4.10 -1.40
C GLN A 75 15.76 -2.72 -2.06
N GLY A 76 16.34 -1.75 -1.35
CA GLY A 76 16.54 -0.38 -1.84
C GLY A 76 15.68 0.66 -1.13
N TRP A 77 15.81 1.93 -1.54
CA TRP A 77 15.21 3.08 -0.85
C TRP A 77 13.69 3.22 -1.07
N ASP A 78 13.15 2.58 -2.11
CA ASP A 78 11.72 2.53 -2.46
C ASP A 78 11.18 1.10 -2.33
N ALA A 79 11.77 0.33 -1.41
CA ALA A 79 11.37 -1.04 -1.18
C ALA A 79 9.99 -1.10 -0.51
N ILE A 80 9.06 -1.80 -1.15
CA ILE A 80 7.75 -2.09 -0.60
C ILE A 80 7.85 -3.36 0.25
N CYS A 81 7.24 -3.32 1.44
CA CYS A 81 6.95 -4.52 2.22
C CYS A 81 5.54 -5.01 1.90
N SER A 82 5.38 -6.33 1.79
CA SER A 82 4.07 -6.91 1.50
C SER A 82 3.89 -8.30 2.10
N ALA A 83 2.64 -8.69 2.31
CA ALA A 83 2.29 -10.05 2.66
C ALA A 83 1.14 -10.52 1.76
N GLY A 84 1.33 -11.67 1.10
CA GLY A 84 0.28 -12.29 0.29
C GLY A 84 -0.78 -12.95 1.16
N PHE A 85 -2.05 -12.83 0.77
CA PHE A 85 -3.16 -13.55 1.39
C PHE A 85 -4.04 -14.20 0.32
N HIS A 86 -4.48 -15.43 0.59
CA HIS A 86 -5.39 -16.15 -0.28
C HIS A 86 -6.61 -16.67 0.48
N ARG A 87 -7.74 -16.76 -0.23
CA ARG A 87 -8.98 -17.36 0.25
C ARG A 87 -9.77 -17.90 -0.94
N ARG A 88 -9.98 -19.22 -0.97
CA ARG A 88 -10.64 -19.90 -2.10
C ARG A 88 -9.91 -19.59 -3.42
N ASN A 89 -10.56 -18.83 -4.32
CA ASN A 89 -10.02 -18.45 -5.63
C ASN A 89 -9.57 -16.97 -5.67
N GLU A 90 -9.52 -16.30 -4.52
CA GLU A 90 -9.07 -14.91 -4.38
C GLU A 90 -7.64 -14.88 -3.80
N ALA A 91 -6.79 -14.00 -4.33
CA ALA A 91 -5.47 -13.72 -3.80
C ALA A 91 -5.17 -12.22 -3.92
N TYR A 92 -4.54 -11.65 -2.90
CA TYR A 92 -4.19 -10.24 -2.83
C TYR A 92 -2.86 -10.07 -2.08
N GLY A 93 -2.04 -9.11 -2.49
CA GLY A 93 -0.88 -8.65 -1.75
C GLY A 93 -1.25 -7.46 -0.86
N LEU A 94 -1.12 -7.59 0.47
CA LEU A 94 -1.30 -6.46 1.38
C LEU A 94 0.00 -5.66 1.43
N VAL A 95 -0.05 -4.38 1.04
CA VAL A 95 1.09 -3.45 1.08
C VAL A 95 1.24 -2.90 2.49
N LEU A 96 2.48 -2.91 2.99
CA LEU A 96 2.84 -2.51 4.35
C LEU A 96 3.94 -1.46 4.35
N THR A 97 3.81 -0.50 5.26
CA THR A 97 4.87 0.48 5.57
C THR A 97 5.49 0.12 6.92
N PRO A 98 6.81 -0.15 6.97
CA PRO A 98 7.54 -0.26 8.24
C PRO A 98 7.59 1.08 8.98
N THR A 99 7.63 1.02 10.31
CA THR A 99 7.89 2.17 11.18
C THR A 99 9.26 2.03 11.84
N ASP A 100 9.76 3.11 12.46
CA ASP A 100 11.07 3.13 13.14
C ASP A 100 11.18 2.14 14.31
N ASP A 101 10.05 1.65 14.82
CA ASP A 101 9.96 0.67 15.92
C ASP A 101 9.62 -0.75 15.45
N ASP A 102 9.99 -1.07 14.20
CA ASP A 102 9.80 -2.38 13.54
C ASP A 102 8.33 -2.85 13.49
N LYS A 103 7.37 -1.92 13.58
CA LYS A 103 5.96 -2.22 13.33
C LYS A 103 5.65 -2.05 11.86
N LEU A 104 4.53 -2.62 11.46
CA LEU A 104 4.03 -2.57 10.09
C LEU A 104 2.64 -1.97 10.09
N LEU A 105 2.39 -1.03 9.20
CA LEU A 105 1.09 -0.40 8.99
C LEU A 105 0.55 -0.75 7.61
N VAL A 106 -0.76 -0.98 7.51
CA VAL A 106 -1.44 -1.19 6.22
C VAL A 106 -1.35 0.07 5.38
N GLN A 107 -0.87 -0.07 4.14
CA GLN A 107 -0.79 1.03 3.18
C GLN A 107 -1.75 0.86 2.00
N GLY A 108 -2.03 -0.38 1.59
CA GLY A 108 -2.86 -0.64 0.41
C GLY A 108 -2.88 -2.11 0.01
N VAL A 109 -3.18 -2.37 -1.27
CA VAL A 109 -3.27 -3.71 -1.86
C VAL A 109 -2.68 -3.72 -3.28
N PHE A 110 -2.22 -4.87 -3.76
CA PHE A 110 -1.99 -5.17 -5.18
C PHE A 110 -2.46 -6.58 -5.56
#